data_AF-A0A7C6B336-F1
#
_entry.id   AF-A0A7C6B336-F1
#
_cell.length_a   1.000
_cell.length_b   1.000
_cell.length_c   1.000
_cell.angle_alpha   90.00
_cell.angle_beta   90.00
_cell.angle_gamma   90.00
#
_symmetry.space_group_name_H-M   'P 1'
#
loop_
_entity.id
_entity.type
_entity.pdbx_description
1 polymer ?
#
loop_
_entity_poly.entity_id
_entity_poly.type
_entity_poly.pdbx_seq_one_letter_code
_entity_poly.pdbx_strand_id
1 'polypeptide(L)'
;MGPEEAERLIARLREQAREIHRLASGLPENQLAQRLEAGQWSLKELVCHIWRVQQIFELRIQSMLAEDNPEIAVYEPDGDPEFERLAARPMADLLTGFSNDRHRFLKLLETI
;
A
#
# COMPACT_ATOMS: atom_id res chain seq x y z
N MET A 1 16.33 -1.26 17.10
CA MET A 1 15.39 -0.12 17.00
C MET A 1 14.77 0.05 18.37
N GLY A 2 14.71 1.28 18.92
CA GLY A 2 14.06 1.50 20.21
C GLY A 2 12.52 1.49 20.07
N PRO A 3 11.75 1.20 21.13
CA PRO A 3 10.28 1.22 21.10
C PRO A 3 9.70 2.55 20.57
N GLU A 4 10.29 3.68 20.98
CA GLU A 4 9.87 5.02 20.52
C GLU A 4 10.03 5.22 19.00
N GLU A 5 11.02 4.59 18.39
CA GLU A 5 11.23 4.63 16.94
C GLU A 5 10.15 3.85 16.21
N ALA A 6 9.80 2.66 16.71
CA ALA A 6 8.75 1.83 16.15
C ALA A 6 7.39 2.54 16.24
N GLU A 7 7.04 3.10 17.40
CA GLU A 7 5.83 3.90 17.59
C GLU A 7 5.76 5.08 16.62
N ARG A 8 6.87 5.79 16.41
CA ARG A 8 6.93 6.90 15.45
C ARG A 8 6.71 6.43 14.02
N LEU A 9 7.28 5.31 13.60
CA LEU A 9 7.08 4.75 12.27
C LEU A 9 5.64 4.29 12.05
N ILE A 10 5.03 3.62 13.04
CA ILE A 10 3.62 3.22 13.02
C ILE A 10 2.72 4.45 12.91
N ALA A 11 2.99 5.51 13.69
CA ALA A 11 2.24 6.77 13.60
C ALA A 11 2.33 7.41 12.21
N ARG A 12 3.51 7.40 11.58
CA ARG A 12 3.70 7.89 10.21
C ARG A 12 2.93 7.06 9.18
N LEU A 13 2.90 5.73 9.31
CA LEU A 13 2.12 4.86 8.43
C LEU A 13 0.61 5.14 8.58
N ARG A 14 0.13 5.42 9.79
CA ARG A 14 -1.26 5.81 10.02
C ARG A 14 -1.60 7.13 9.34
N GLU A 15 -0.73 8.13 9.49
CA GLU A 15 -0.93 9.44 8.87
C GLU A 15 -0.89 9.37 7.35
N GLN A 16 0.05 8.60 6.78
CA GLN A 16 0.17 8.43 5.33
C GLN A 16 -1.14 7.94 4.69
N ALA A 17 -1.84 7.00 5.34
CA ALA A 17 -3.10 6.50 4.78
C ALA A 17 -4.23 7.55 4.81
N ARG A 18 -4.27 8.38 5.85
CA ARG A 18 -5.19 9.54 5.90
C ARG A 18 -4.90 10.52 4.77
N GLU A 19 -3.62 10.82 4.54
CA GLU A 19 -3.22 11.76 3.49
C GLU A 19 -3.48 11.21 2.09
N ILE A 20 -3.22 9.93 1.83
CA ILE A 20 -3.58 9.30 0.54
C ILE A 20 -5.08 9.42 0.29
N HIS A 21 -5.90 9.09 1.29
CA HIS A 21 -7.35 9.24 1.17
C HIS A 21 -7.75 10.70 0.92
N ARG A 22 -7.18 11.66 1.66
CA ARG A 22 -7.48 13.09 1.52
C ARG A 22 -7.12 13.62 0.12
N LEU A 23 -5.98 13.18 -0.43
CA LEU A 23 -5.47 13.65 -1.73
C LEU A 23 -6.22 13.05 -2.92
N ALA A 24 -6.67 11.80 -2.82
CA ALA A 24 -7.33 11.10 -3.92
C ALA A 24 -8.88 11.19 -3.88
N SER A 25 -9.46 11.46 -2.70
CA SER A 25 -10.91 11.53 -2.53
C SER A 25 -11.52 12.73 -3.24
N GLY A 26 -12.65 12.52 -3.92
CA GLY A 26 -13.43 13.58 -4.56
C GLY A 26 -12.93 14.00 -5.94
N LEU A 27 -11.83 13.41 -6.43
CA LEU A 27 -11.38 13.60 -7.81
C LEU A 27 -12.20 12.71 -8.77
N PRO A 28 -12.56 13.20 -9.96
CA PRO A 28 -13.19 12.39 -11.00
C PRO A 28 -12.31 11.20 -11.44
N GLU A 29 -12.92 10.04 -11.69
CA GLU A 29 -12.21 8.81 -12.10
C GLU A 29 -11.34 9.00 -13.35
N ASN A 30 -11.80 9.79 -14.33
CA ASN A 30 -11.03 10.06 -15.53
C ASN A 30 -9.75 10.87 -15.25
N GLN A 31 -9.76 11.77 -14.24
CA GLN A 31 -8.56 12.49 -13.82
C GLN A 31 -7.63 11.58 -13.02
N LEU A 32 -8.18 10.74 -12.15
CA LEU A 32 -7.43 9.78 -11.34
C LEU A 32 -6.70 8.75 -12.21
N ALA A 33 -7.32 8.31 -13.31
CA ALA A 33 -6.77 7.35 -14.25
C ALA A 33 -5.90 7.99 -15.36
N GLN A 34 -5.82 9.32 -15.41
CA GLN A 34 -5.02 10.00 -16.43
C GLN A 34 -3.52 9.91 -16.09
N ARG A 35 -2.73 9.40 -17.04
CA ARG A 35 -1.26 9.52 -17.02
C ARG A 35 -0.88 10.88 -17.61
N LEU A 36 -0.15 11.69 -16.84
CA LEU A 36 0.23 13.04 -17.26
C LEU A 36 1.38 13.03 -18.28
N GLU A 37 2.29 12.07 -18.16
CA GLU A 37 3.41 11.87 -19.07
C GLU A 37 3.47 10.39 -19.49
N ALA A 38 3.98 10.14 -20.70
CA ALA A 38 4.19 8.78 -21.17
C ALA A 38 5.22 8.06 -20.29
N GLY A 39 4.89 6.83 -19.87
CA GLY A 39 5.75 6.04 -18.99
C GLY A 39 5.60 6.35 -17.49
N GLN A 40 4.82 7.37 -17.10
CA GLN A 40 4.49 7.60 -15.70
C GLN A 40 3.19 6.92 -15.30
N TRP A 41 3.06 6.62 -14.01
CA TRP A 41 1.82 6.16 -13.43
C TRP A 41 0.85 7.32 -13.21
N SER A 42 -0.43 7.02 -13.43
CA SER A 42 -1.54 7.85 -12.97
C SER A 42 -1.63 7.85 -11.44
N LEU A 43 -2.40 8.77 -10.86
CA LEU A 43 -2.63 8.79 -9.41
C LEU A 43 -3.30 7.49 -8.93
N LYS A 44 -4.19 6.91 -9.74
CA LYS A 44 -4.79 5.61 -9.47
C LYS A 44 -3.77 4.49 -9.41
N GLU A 45 -2.87 4.43 -10.38
CA GLU A 45 -1.82 3.41 -10.42
C GLU A 45 -0.84 3.56 -9.25
N LEU A 46 -0.53 4.80 -8.84
CA LEU A 46 0.27 5.05 -7.64
C LEU A 46 -0.41 4.52 -6.37
N VAL A 47 -1.71 4.75 -6.19
CA VAL A 47 -2.46 4.22 -5.04
C VAL A 47 -2.50 2.69 -5.07
N CYS A 48 -2.73 2.08 -6.24
CA CYS A 48 -2.66 0.63 -6.41
C CYS A 48 -1.30 0.07 -6.02
N HIS A 49 -0.21 0.70 -6.48
CA HIS A 49 1.15 0.27 -6.17
C HIS A 49 1.44 0.35 -4.67
N ILE A 50 1.08 1.46 -4.02
CA ILE A 50 1.26 1.62 -2.57
C ILE A 50 0.51 0.54 -1.80
N TRP A 51 -0.74 0.25 -2.19
CA TRP A 51 -1.50 -0.81 -1.55
C TRP A 51 -0.86 -2.17 -1.78
N ARG A 52 -0.44 -2.47 -3.02
CA ARG A 52 0.19 -3.74 -3.36
C ARG A 52 1.50 -3.97 -2.62
N VAL A 53 2.37 -2.96 -2.56
CA VAL A 53 3.63 -3.00 -1.81
C VAL A 53 3.38 -3.29 -0.33
N GLN A 54 2.35 -2.70 0.28
CA GLN A 54 2.02 -3.00 1.67
C GLN A 54 1.67 -4.48 1.87
N GLN A 55 0.86 -5.07 0.99
CA GLN A 55 0.51 -6.50 1.08
C GLN A 55 1.76 -7.38 1.00
N ILE A 56 2.69 -7.04 0.11
CA ILE A 56 3.96 -7.77 -0.03
C ILE A 56 4.82 -7.63 1.23
N PHE A 57 4.87 -6.44 1.82
CA PHE A 57 5.63 -6.22 3.06
C PHE A 57 5.02 -6.94 4.25
N GLU A 58 3.69 -7.03 4.32
CA GLU A 58 3.00 -7.83 5.33
C GLU A 58 3.38 -9.31 5.21
N LEU A 59 3.38 -9.87 3.99
CA LEU A 59 3.84 -11.25 3.75
C LEU A 59 5.30 -11.45 4.18
N ARG A 60 6.18 -10.51 3.85
CA ARG A 60 7.60 -10.58 4.24
C ARG A 60 7.78 -10.56 5.76
N ILE A 61 7.03 -9.71 6.46
CA ILE A 61 7.05 -9.65 7.93
C ILE A 61 6.57 -10.98 8.51
N GLN A 62 5.50 -11.55 7.96
CA GLN A 62 5.00 -12.85 8.40
C GLN A 62 6.05 -13.96 8.21
N SER A 63 6.73 -14.01 7.06
CA SER A 63 7.84 -14.95 6.83
C SER A 63 9.00 -14.72 7.83
N MET A 64 9.38 -13.47 8.09
CA MET A 64 10.44 -13.14 9.06
C MET A 64 10.08 -13.53 10.50
N LEU A 65 8.80 -13.60 10.84
CA LEU A 65 8.34 -14.05 12.16
C LEU A 65 8.21 -15.58 12.25
N ALA A 66 7.98 -16.26 11.13
CA ALA A 66 7.68 -17.69 11.08
C ALA A 66 8.91 -18.57 10.75
N GLU A 67 9.88 -18.03 10.02
CA GLU A 67 11.00 -18.78 9.46
C GLU A 67 12.34 -18.20 9.92
N ASP A 68 13.32 -19.07 10.14
CA ASP A 68 14.70 -18.64 10.34
C ASP A 68 15.35 -18.34 8.98
N ASN A 69 15.79 -17.10 8.79
CA ASN A 69 16.38 -16.59 7.54
C ASN A 69 15.52 -16.82 6.27
N PRO A 70 14.32 -16.22 6.17
CA PRO A 70 13.45 -16.40 5.01
C PRO A 70 14.05 -15.78 3.75
N GLU A 71 13.83 -16.42 2.60
CA GLU A 71 14.14 -15.83 1.31
C GLU A 71 13.12 -14.72 0.99
N ILE A 72 13.61 -13.49 0.78
CA ILE A 72 12.77 -12.34 0.47
C ILE A 72 12.85 -12.05 -1.03
N ALA A 73 11.81 -12.45 -1.76
CA ALA A 73 11.72 -12.22 -3.20
C ALA A 73 11.70 -10.74 -3.56
N VAL A 74 12.37 -10.37 -4.66
CA VAL A 74 12.28 -9.05 -5.28
C VAL A 74 10.87 -8.83 -5.81
N TYR A 75 10.37 -7.59 -5.70
CA TYR A 75 9.07 -7.22 -6.24
C TYR A 75 9.26 -6.30 -7.43
N GLU A 76 8.61 -6.66 -8.54
CA GLU A 76 8.44 -5.80 -9.71
C GLU A 76 6.95 -5.61 -9.99
N PRO A 77 6.48 -4.37 -10.18
CA PRO A 77 5.07 -4.09 -10.46
C PRO A 77 4.65 -4.50 -11.87
N ASP A 78 5.60 -4.51 -12.82
CA ASP A 78 5.33 -4.86 -14.21
C ASP A 78 4.93 -6.33 -14.33
N GLY A 79 3.70 -6.58 -14.78
CA GLY A 79 3.14 -7.92 -14.92
C GLY A 79 2.67 -8.55 -13.61
N ASP A 80 2.55 -7.79 -12.51
CA ASP A 80 1.91 -8.29 -11.28
C ASP A 80 0.38 -8.40 -11.49
N PRO A 81 -0.19 -9.62 -11.50
CA PRO A 81 -1.63 -9.81 -11.73
C PRO A 81 -2.49 -9.13 -10.67
N GLU A 82 -2.00 -9.02 -9.44
CA GLU A 82 -2.74 -8.37 -8.37
C GLU A 82 -2.73 -6.85 -8.54
N PHE A 83 -1.63 -6.27 -9.01
CA PHE A 83 -1.59 -4.85 -9.38
C PHE A 83 -2.60 -4.55 -10.50
N GLU A 84 -2.63 -5.37 -11.56
CA GLU A 84 -3.58 -5.22 -12.67
C GLU A 84 -5.04 -5.33 -12.19
N ARG A 85 -5.31 -6.31 -11.31
CA ARG A 85 -6.62 -6.50 -10.69
C ARG A 85 -7.05 -5.29 -9.87
N LEU A 86 -6.14 -4.70 -9.10
CA LEU A 86 -6.40 -3.48 -8.35
C LEU A 86 -6.67 -2.31 -9.30
N ALA A 87 -5.82 -2.09 -10.30
CA ALA A 87 -5.95 -0.99 -11.26
C ALA A 87 -7.30 -0.98 -12.02
N ALA A 88 -7.92 -2.16 -12.19
CA ALA A 88 -9.24 -2.29 -12.79
C ALA A 88 -10.40 -1.81 -11.91
N ARG A 89 -10.21 -1.66 -10.59
CA ARG A 89 -11.29 -1.28 -9.65
C ARG A 89 -11.54 0.23 -9.62
N PRO A 90 -12.73 0.71 -9.23
CA PRO A 90 -12.96 2.13 -8.94
C PRO A 90 -12.01 2.65 -7.84
N MET A 91 -11.65 3.93 -7.88
CA MET A 91 -10.81 4.55 -6.85
C MET A 91 -11.46 4.49 -5.46
N ALA A 92 -12.77 4.69 -5.35
CA ALA A 92 -13.46 4.61 -4.07
C ALA A 92 -13.26 3.23 -3.39
N ASP A 93 -13.30 2.19 -4.21
CA ASP A 93 -13.06 0.80 -3.84
C ASP A 93 -11.59 0.55 -3.41
N LEU A 94 -10.65 1.17 -4.12
CA LEU A 94 -9.22 1.14 -3.81
C LEU A 94 -8.92 1.83 -2.48
N LEU A 95 -9.44 3.03 -2.27
CA LEU A 95 -9.25 3.79 -1.02
C LEU A 95 -9.85 3.07 0.18
N THR A 96 -11.05 2.50 0.02
CA THR A 96 -11.71 1.72 1.07
C THR A 96 -10.90 0.48 1.41
N GLY A 97 -10.48 -0.28 0.40
CA GLY A 97 -9.68 -1.49 0.58
C GLY A 97 -8.33 -1.21 1.22
N PHE A 98 -7.58 -0.25 0.68
CA PHE A 98 -6.30 0.19 1.22
C PHE A 98 -6.40 0.64 2.68
N SER A 99 -7.41 1.44 3.01
CA SER A 99 -7.61 1.93 4.39
C SER A 99 -7.89 0.78 5.37
N ASN A 100 -8.71 -0.19 4.96
CA ASN A 100 -9.02 -1.37 5.75
C ASN A 100 -7.79 -2.26 5.96
N ASP A 101 -7.02 -2.50 4.90
CA ASP A 101 -5.78 -3.28 4.97
C ASP A 101 -4.72 -2.57 5.81
N ARG A 102 -4.55 -1.24 5.66
CA ARG A 102 -3.66 -0.44 6.50
C ARG A 102 -4.04 -0.56 7.97
N HIS A 103 -5.32 -0.48 8.31
CA HIS A 103 -5.77 -0.59 9.69
C HIS A 103 -5.42 -1.96 10.29
N ARG A 104 -5.57 -3.05 9.53
CA ARG A 104 -5.15 -4.38 9.96
C ARG A 104 -3.63 -4.49 10.10
N PHE A 105 -2.90 -3.96 9.13
CA PHE A 105 -1.44 -3.95 9.14
C PHE A 105 -0.87 -3.19 10.35
N LEU A 106 -1.42 -2.00 10.67
CA LEU A 106 -1.01 -1.24 11.85
C LEU A 106 -1.23 -2.02 13.15
N LYS A 107 -2.38 -2.69 13.29
CA LYS A 107 -2.66 -3.52 14.46
C LYS A 107 -1.67 -4.67 14.61
N LEU A 108 -1.27 -5.30 13.50
CA LEU A 108 -0.23 -6.34 13.51
C LEU A 108 1.10 -5.75 14.02
N LEU A 109 1.52 -4.62 13.48
CA LEU A 109 2.78 -3.96 13.88
C LEU A 109 2.80 -3.53 15.35
N GLU A 110 1.65 -3.23 15.95
CA GLU A 110 1.54 -2.88 17.36
C GLU A 110 1.63 -4.10 18.31
N THR A 111 1.61 -5.32 17.76
CA THR A 111 1.68 -6.58 18.55
C THR A 111 3.06 -7.23 18.54
N ILE A 112 3.97 -6.76 17.69
CA ILE A 112 5.35 -7.27 17.54
C ILE A 112 6.34 -6.36 18.27
#